data_AF-A0A0U1QPN2-F1
#
_entry.id   AF-A0A0U1QPN2-F1
#
_cell.length_a   1.000
_cell.length_b   1.000
_cell.length_c   1.000
_cell.angle_alpha   90.00
_cell.angle_beta   90.00
_cell.angle_gamma   90.00
#
_symmetry.space_group_name_H-M   'P 1'
#
loop_
_entity.id
_entity.type
_entity.pdbx_description
1 polymer ?
#
loop_
_entity_poly.entity_id
_entity_poly.type
_entity_poly.pdbx_seq_one_letter_code
_entity_poly.pdbx_strand_id
1 'polypeptide(L)' 'MLDFHHSWPYERVASDLYFEECPFCHESPVLLSLKKEAEARAFQGIKTNLVMPCCHEKIVIETMDRDYIWATQVLR' A
#
# COMPACT_ATOMS: atom_id res chain seq x y z
N MET A 1 -19.23 8.75 -9.80
CA MET A 1 -18.65 8.28 -8.52
C MET A 1 -17.15 8.55 -8.64
N LEU A 2 -16.48 9.02 -7.58
CA LEU A 2 -15.02 9.12 -7.64
C LEU A 2 -14.50 7.68 -7.58
N ASP A 3 -13.99 7.19 -8.70
CA ASP A 3 -13.53 5.83 -8.84
C ASP A 3 -12.14 5.72 -8.20
N PHE A 4 -12.14 5.45 -6.90
CA PHE A 4 -10.95 5.18 -6.06
C PHE A 4 -10.32 3.82 -6.40
N HIS A 5 -10.19 3.51 -7.69
CA HIS A 5 -9.69 2.22 -8.17
C HIS A 5 -8.19 2.06 -7.94
N HIS A 6 -7.46 3.15 -7.77
CA HIS A 6 -6.00 3.17 -7.62
C HIS A 6 -5.54 3.37 -6.18
N SER A 7 -6.48 3.62 -5.25
CA SER A 7 -6.15 3.88 -3.86
C SER A 7 -6.56 2.71 -2.97
N TRP A 8 -5.75 2.41 -1.95
CA TRP A 8 -6.07 1.37 -0.98
C TRP A 8 -5.80 1.84 0.44
N PRO A 9 -6.71 1.59 1.39
CA PRO A 9 -6.54 2.01 2.78
C PRO A 9 -5.46 1.17 3.46
N TYR A 10 -4.75 1.79 4.40
CA TYR A 10 -3.80 1.11 5.26
C TYR A 10 -3.90 1.63 6.70
N GLU A 11 -3.56 0.76 7.64
CA GLU A 11 -3.50 1.09 9.06
C GLU A 11 -2.06 1.10 9.54
N ARG A 12 -1.74 2.04 10.44
CA ARG A 12 -0.46 2.06 11.13
C ARG A 12 -0.63 1.56 12.55
N VAL A 13 0.03 0.46 12.87
CA VAL A 13 0.09 -0.08 14.22
C VAL A 13 1.53 0.00 14.71
N ALA A 14 1.77 0.85 15.71
CA ALA A 14 3.10 1.20 16.20
C ALA A 14 4.05 1.73 15.09
N SER A 15 4.99 0.90 14.63
CA SER A 15 5.94 1.25 13.56
C SER A 15 5.68 0.53 12.24
N ASP A 16 4.66 -0.34 12.21
CA ASP A 16 4.37 -1.23 11.10
C ASP A 16 3.08 -0.81 10.41
N LEU A 17 3.03 -1.07 9.10
CA LEU A 17 1.89 -0.76 8.24
C LEU A 17 1.15 -2.05 7.90
N TYR A 18 -0.17 -2.00 7.88
CA TYR A 18 -1.04 -3.14 7.60
C TYR A 18 -2.10 -2.75 6.58
N PHE A 19 -2.46 -3.69 5.71
CA PHE A 19 -3.76 -3.63 5.04
C PHE A 19 -4.75 -4.48 5.84
N GLU A 20 -5.95 -3.93 6.02
CA GLU A 20 -7.08 -4.71 6.53
C GLU A 20 -7.32 -5.91 5.62
N GLU A 21 -7.32 -5.72 4.31
CA GLU A 21 -7.53 -6.78 3.32
C GLU A 21 -6.62 -6.56 2.11
N CYS A 22 -6.05 -7.65 1.57
CA CYS A 22 -5.24 -7.59 0.36
C CYS A 22 -6.12 -7.38 -0.89
N PRO A 23 -5.82 -6.41 -1.78
CA PRO A 23 -6.59 -6.17 -3.00
C PRO A 23 -6.54 -7.32 -4.02
N PHE A 24 -5.57 -8.23 -3.92
CA PHE A 24 -5.37 -9.31 -4.90
C PHE A 24 -5.89 -10.67 -4.43
N CYS A 25 -5.57 -11.06 -3.20
CA CYS A 25 -5.89 -12.39 -2.66
C CYS A 25 -6.91 -12.35 -1.53
N HIS A 26 -7.42 -11.18 -1.15
CA HIS A 26 -8.43 -11.00 -0.10
C HIS A 26 -8.02 -11.50 1.29
N GLU A 27 -6.70 -11.65 1.53
CA GLU A 27 -6.18 -12.05 2.84
C GLU A 27 -6.21 -10.88 3.83
N SER A 28 -6.53 -11.17 5.09
CA SER A 28 -6.74 -10.18 6.16
C SER A 28 -6.29 -10.72 7.52
N PRO A 29 -5.46 -10.00 8.30
CA PRO A 29 -4.73 -8.77 7.97
C PRO A 29 -3.37 -9.05 7.30
N VAL A 30 -2.89 -8.12 6.46
CA VAL A 30 -1.59 -8.27 5.78
C VAL A 30 -0.59 -7.21 6.24
N LEU A 31 0.53 -7.66 6.79
CA LEU A 31 1.67 -6.80 7.15
C LEU A 31 2.39 -6.30 5.89
N LEU A 32 2.56 -4.99 5.75
CA LEU A 32 3.28 -4.40 4.63
C LEU A 32 4.77 -4.35 4.94
N SER A 33 5.56 -5.07 4.15
CA SER A 33 7.02 -5.07 4.25
C SER A 33 7.63 -3.82 3.60
N LEU A 34 7.35 -2.65 4.14
CA LEU A 34 7.87 -1.37 3.66
C LEU A 34 8.98 -0.85 4.57
N LYS A 35 10.19 -0.66 4.03
CA LYS A 35 11.29 -0.05 4.80
C LYS A 35 10.99 1.42 5.10
N LYS A 36 11.45 1.93 6.24
CA LYS A 36 11.25 3.33 6.65
C LYS A 36 11.73 4.33 5.59
N GLU A 37 12.84 4.06 4.91
CA GLU A 37 13.32 4.95 3.83
C GLU A 37 12.40 4.90 2.59
N ALA A 38 11.80 3.74 2.32
CA ALA A 38 10.86 3.56 1.21
C ALA A 38 9.52 4.25 1.50
N GLU A 39 9.05 4.16 2.74
CA GLU A 39 7.89 4.89 3.24
C GLU A 39 8.08 6.40 3.10
N ALA A 40 9.19 6.96 3.59
CA ALA A 40 9.48 8.39 3.47
C ALA A 40 9.53 8.86 2.00
N ARG A 41 10.06 8.02 1.09
CA ARG A 41 10.04 8.29 -0.36
C ARG A 41 8.62 8.29 -0.91
N ALA A 42 7.78 7.34 -0.53
CA ALA A 42 6.38 7.29 -0.95
C ALA A 42 5.61 8.55 -0.50
N PHE A 43 5.84 9.04 0.71
CA PHE A 43 5.29 10.32 1.20
C PHE A 43 5.76 11.55 0.41
N GLN A 44 6.96 11.49 -0.19
CA GLN A 44 7.48 12.55 -1.06
C GLN A 44 6.98 12.44 -2.52
N GLY A 45 6.10 11.47 -2.83
CA GLY A 45 5.63 11.20 -4.18
C GLY A 45 6.67 10.50 -5.06
N ILE A 46 7.67 9.85 -4.45
CA ILE A 46 8.67 9.06 -5.17
C ILE A 46 8.16 7.63 -5.29
N LYS A 47 8.03 7.17 -6.54
CA LYS A 47 7.52 5.84 -6.87
C LYS A 47 8.28 4.75 -6.12
N THR A 48 7.55 3.98 -5.33
CA THR A 48 8.10 2.98 -4.43
C THR A 48 7.41 1.64 -4.65
N ASN A 49 8.20 0.57 -4.73
CA ASN A 49 7.67 -0.78 -4.88
C ASN A 49 7.37 -1.37 -3.49
N LEU A 50 6.16 -1.87 -3.32
CA LEU A 50 5.73 -2.69 -2.20
C LEU A 50 5.47 -4.10 -2.72
N VAL A 51 6.10 -5.10 -2.12
CA VAL A 51 5.83 -6.50 -2.43
C VAL A 51 4.95 -7.07 -1.32
N MET A 52 3.80 -7.61 -1.69
CA MET A 52 2.83 -8.18 -0.77
C MET A 52 3.35 -9.54 -0.26
N PRO A 53 3.42 -9.80 1.05
CA PRO A 53 3.94 -11.07 1.55
C PRO A 53 2.97 -12.24 1.37
N CYS A 54 1.67 -11.97 1.18
CA CYS A 54 0.63 -12.99 1.01
C CYS A 54 0.64 -13.63 -0.38
N CYS A 55 0.50 -12.81 -1.42
CA CYS A 55 0.39 -13.26 -2.81
C CYS A 55 1.66 -13.03 -3.64
N HIS A 56 2.69 -12.39 -3.06
CA HIS A 56 3.92 -11.96 -3.76
C HIS A 56 3.66 -10.96 -4.91
N GLU A 57 2.45 -10.41 -4.99
CA GLU A 57 2.14 -9.36 -5.94
C GLU A 57 2.89 -8.07 -5.61
N LYS A 58 3.16 -7.29 -6.66
CA LYS A 58 3.92 -6.05 -6.56
C LYS A 58 2.99 -4.87 -6.77
N ILE A 59 2.94 -3.97 -5.79
CA ILE A 59 2.29 -2.67 -5.88
C ILE A 59 3.33 -1.59 -6.12
N VAL A 60 3.14 -0.80 -7.18
CA VAL A 60 3.93 0.41 -7.41
C VAL A 60 3.16 1.59 -6.81
N ILE A 61 3.56 1.98 -5.61
CA ILE A 61 3.03 3.13 -4.87
C ILE A 61 3.55 4.39 -5.56
N GLU A 62 2.64 5.21 -6.08
CA GLU A 62 2.91 6.53 -6.64
C GLU A 62 3.06 7.58 -5.54
N THR A 63 2.15 7.59 -4.57
CA THR A 63 2.22 8.45 -3.40
C THR A 63 1.51 7.80 -2.20
N MET A 64 1.86 8.26 -1.00
CA MET A 64 1.22 7.86 0.25
C MET A 64 0.78 9.09 1.04
N ASP A 65 -0.41 9.01 1.61
CA ASP A 65 -0.88 9.93 2.65
C ASP A 65 -0.93 9.21 4.00
N ARG A 66 -1.71 9.70 4.97
CA ARG A 66 -1.74 9.13 6.33
C ARG A 66 -2.45 7.77 6.41
N ASP A 67 -3.44 7.53 5.55
CA ASP A 67 -4.40 6.44 5.71
C ASP A 67 -4.62 5.68 4.38
N TYR A 68 -4.14 6.22 3.26
CA TYR A 68 -4.27 5.64 1.92
C TYR A 68 -2.93 5.63 1.18
N ILE A 69 -2.74 4.55 0.42
CA ILE A 69 -1.74 4.49 -0.64
C ILE A 69 -2.40 4.77 -1.97
N TRP A 70 -1.68 5.41 -2.89
CA TRP A 70 -2.06 5.55 -4.28
C TRP A 70 -1.08 4.76 -5.14
N ALA A 71 -1.60 3.86 -5.97
CA ALA A 71 -0.81 3.03 -6.86
C ALA A 71 -0.96 3.47 -8.33
N THR A 72 0.05 3.13 -9.12
CA THR A 72 -0.03 3.34 -10.59
C THR A 72 -0.93 2.32 -11.30
N GLN A 73 -1.35 1.27 -10.58
CA GLN A 73 -2.20 0.20 -11.09
C GLN A 73 -3.53 0.17 -10.33
N VAL A 74 -4.51 -0.46 -10.96
CA VAL A 74 -5.83 -0.70 -10.36
C VAL A 74 -5.71 -1.74 -9.24
N LEU A 75 -6.24 -1.39 -8.07
CA LEU A 75 -6.33 -2.23 -6.86
C LEU A 75 -7.77 -2.66 -6.55
N ARG A 76 -8.78 -2.06 -7.21
CA ARG A 76 -10.21 -2.39 -7.07
C ARG A 76 -10.90 -2.51 -8.43
#